data_AF-A0A9R0HQU7-F1
#
_entry.id   AF-A0A9R0HQU7-F1
#
_cell.length_a   1.000
_cell.length_b   1.000
_cell.length_c   1.000
_cell.angle_alpha   90.00
_cell.angle_beta   90.00
_cell.angle_gamma   90.00
#
_symmetry.space_group_name_H-M   'P 1'
#
loop_
_entity.id
_entity.type
_entity.pdbx_description
1 polymer ?
#
loop_
_entity_poly.entity_id
_entity_poly.type
_entity_poly.pdbx_seq_one_letter_code
_entity_poly.pdbx_strand_id
1 'polypeptide(L)'
;MQKKRNLMIKNQLNLAFRTYKAQNGKSKGTKLNWIAAQCPQQPGSLECGYYVMRFMYDIFTKHRDSHDLTTDYSRTKPFSFEEINEVKEFWADYFLTNSDVNLAS
;
A
#
# COMPACT_ATOMS: atom_id res chain seq x y z
N MET A 1 -11.23 19.27 -10.64
CA MET A 1 -12.05 18.74 -9.53
C MET A 1 -11.88 17.22 -9.47
N GLN A 2 -11.29 16.69 -8.40
CA GLN A 2 -11.09 15.24 -8.24
C GLN A 2 -12.44 14.60 -7.86
N LYS A 3 -13.00 13.76 -8.74
CA LYS A 3 -14.28 13.10 -8.51
C LYS A 3 -14.17 12.23 -7.25
N LYS A 4 -15.06 12.44 -6.27
CA LYS A 4 -15.07 11.69 -5.00
C LYS A 4 -15.30 10.21 -5.32
N ARG A 5 -14.23 9.41 -5.32
CA ARG A 5 -14.30 7.97 -5.59
C ARG A 5 -15.12 7.29 -4.49
N ASN A 6 -16.19 6.61 -4.87
CA ASN A 6 -16.94 5.75 -3.96
C ASN A 6 -16.21 4.41 -3.88
N LEU A 7 -15.38 4.24 -2.85
CA LEU A 7 -14.66 3.00 -2.61
C LEU A 7 -15.62 2.00 -1.95
N MET A 8 -15.88 0.86 -2.59
CA MET A 8 -16.80 -0.16 -2.06
C MET A 8 -16.39 -0.66 -0.66
N ILE A 9 -15.08 -0.67 -0.38
CA ILE A 9 -14.49 -1.12 0.90
C ILE A 9 -14.58 -0.10 2.04
N LYS A 10 -15.07 1.12 1.76
CA LYS A 10 -15.01 2.24 2.71
C LYS A 10 -15.75 1.97 4.00
N ASN A 11 -16.94 1.37 3.92
CA ASN A 11 -17.78 1.12 5.09
C ASN A 11 -17.19 0.02 5.98
N GLN A 12 -16.68 -1.04 5.37
CA GLN A 12 -16.04 -2.18 6.04
C GLN A 12 -14.80 -1.72 6.80
N LEU A 13 -13.94 -0.91 6.16
CA LEU A 13 -12.74 -0.37 6.82
C LEU A 13 -13.08 0.60 7.95
N ASN A 14 -14.10 1.45 7.77
CA ASN A 14 -14.58 2.32 8.85
C ASN A 14 -15.09 1.50 10.06
N LEU A 15 -15.81 0.40 9.82
CA LEU A 15 -16.31 -0.47 10.88
C LEU A 15 -15.17 -1.21 11.61
N ALA A 16 -14.22 -1.77 10.85
CA ALA A 16 -13.04 -2.43 11.40
C ALA A 16 -12.22 -1.46 12.28
N PHE A 17 -11.95 -0.25 11.80
CA PHE A 17 -11.21 0.77 12.54
C PHE A 17 -11.92 1.17 13.85
N ARG A 18 -13.25 1.37 13.81
CA ARG A 18 -14.05 1.67 15.01
C ARG A 18 -13.99 0.53 16.03
N THR A 19 -14.06 -0.71 15.56
CA THR A 19 -14.01 -1.91 16.41
C THR A 19 -12.65 -2.02 17.11
N TYR A 20 -11.56 -1.90 16.35
CA TYR A 20 -10.20 -1.86 16.89
C TYR A 20 -10.03 -0.77 17.96
N LYS A 21 -10.52 0.45 17.70
CA LYS A 21 -10.44 1.56 18.65
C LYS A 21 -11.23 1.29 19.93
N ALA A 22 -12.44 0.75 19.81
CA ALA A 22 -13.28 0.39 20.95
C ALA A 22 -12.62 -0.68 21.83
N GLN A 23 -12.00 -1.70 21.22
CA GLN A 23 -11.24 -2.74 21.93
C GLN A 23 -10.03 -2.16 22.70
N ASN A 24 -9.41 -1.09 22.19
CA ASN A 24 -8.26 -0.43 22.80
C ASN A 24 -8.65 0.73 23.74
N GLY A 25 -9.91 0.80 24.20
CA GLY A 25 -10.38 1.83 25.13
C GLY A 25 -10.43 3.26 24.56
N LYS A 26 -10.31 3.42 23.24
CA LYS A 26 -10.32 4.73 22.57
C LYS A 26 -11.76 5.11 22.19
N SER A 27 -12.07 6.41 22.26
CA SER A 27 -13.40 6.99 21.95
C SER A 27 -13.97 6.51 20.60
N LYS A 28 -15.27 6.19 20.59
CA LYS A 28 -16.06 5.80 19.41
C LYS A 28 -16.22 6.94 18.37
N GLY A 29 -15.85 8.18 18.73
CA GLY A 29 -16.06 9.37 17.90
C GLY A 29 -15.01 9.61 16.82
N THR A 30 -13.82 9.01 16.90
CA THR A 30 -12.76 9.24 15.90
C THR A 30 -13.10 8.53 14.60
N LYS A 31 -13.38 9.31 13.54
CA LYS A 31 -13.58 8.78 12.19
C LYS A 31 -12.21 8.49 11.55
N LEU A 32 -12.14 7.42 10.76
CA LEU A 32 -11.01 7.17 9.89
C LEU A 32 -10.90 8.34 8.90
N ASN A 33 -9.73 8.96 8.81
CA ASN A 33 -9.48 9.99 7.82
C ASN A 33 -9.14 9.31 6.48
N TRP A 34 -9.85 9.69 5.41
CA TRP A 34 -9.65 9.14 4.07
C TRP A 34 -8.95 10.18 3.22
N ILE A 35 -7.68 9.93 2.89
CA ILE A 35 -6.87 10.88 2.12
C ILE A 35 -6.64 10.31 0.72
N ALA A 36 -6.80 11.17 -0.28
CA ALA A 36 -6.42 10.86 -1.66
C ALA A 36 -4.96 11.27 -1.85
N ALA A 37 -4.04 10.39 -1.45
CA ALA A 37 -2.61 10.62 -1.63
C ALA A 37 -2.24 10.69 -3.12
N GLN A 38 -1.25 11.52 -3.45
CA GLN A 38 -0.61 11.47 -4.76
C GLN A 38 0.29 10.25 -4.83
N CYS A 39 0.27 9.53 -5.95
CA CYS A 39 1.15 8.39 -6.18
C CYS A 39 1.40 8.20 -7.68
N PRO A 40 2.51 7.53 -8.05
CA PRO A 40 2.80 7.14 -9.43
C PRO A 40 1.60 6.43 -10.06
N GLN A 41 1.10 6.99 -11.16
CA GLN A 41 0.06 6.35 -11.95
C GLN A 41 0.70 5.44 -12.99
N GLN A 42 0.12 4.26 -13.15
CA GLN A 42 0.56 3.34 -14.19
C GLN A 42 0.11 3.82 -15.58
N PRO A 43 0.93 3.64 -16.62
CA PRO A 43 0.56 4.03 -17.97
C PRO A 43 -0.44 3.07 -18.64
N GLY A 44 -0.40 1.78 -18.30
CA GLY A 44 -1.18 0.69 -18.87
C GLY A 44 -2.21 0.10 -17.89
N SER A 45 -2.68 -1.12 -18.17
CA SER A 45 -3.75 -1.79 -17.41
C SER A 45 -3.30 -3.07 -16.71
N LEU A 46 -2.10 -3.57 -16.99
CA LEU A 46 -1.66 -4.92 -16.58
C LEU A 46 -0.70 -4.90 -15.38
N GLU A 47 -0.13 -3.74 -15.07
CA GLU A 47 0.93 -3.58 -14.09
C GLU A 47 0.44 -3.14 -12.71
N CYS A 48 -0.87 -3.12 -12.47
CA CYS A 48 -1.47 -2.59 -11.24
C CYS A 48 -1.02 -3.30 -9.98
N GLY A 49 -0.88 -4.63 -10.04
CA GLY A 49 -0.31 -5.40 -8.95
C GLY A 49 1.12 -4.93 -8.62
N TYR A 50 1.96 -4.75 -9.63
CA TYR A 50 3.35 -4.32 -9.46
C TYR A 50 3.47 -2.90 -8.93
N TYR A 51 2.60 -1.98 -9.36
CA TYR A 51 2.57 -0.61 -8.83
C TYR A 51 2.20 -0.58 -7.35
N VAL A 52 1.22 -1.39 -6.93
CA VAL A 52 0.87 -1.51 -5.50
C VAL A 52 2.04 -2.09 -4.72
N MET A 53 2.68 -3.15 -5.21
CA MET A 53 3.82 -3.76 -4.54
C MET A 53 5.00 -2.79 -4.43
N ARG A 54 5.32 -2.03 -5.48
CA ARG A 54 6.38 -1.02 -5.45
C ARG A 54 6.06 0.12 -4.50
N PHE A 55 4.83 0.61 -4.50
CA PHE A 55 4.38 1.64 -3.57
C PHE A 55 4.52 1.18 -2.11
N MET A 56 4.11 -0.05 -1.80
CA MET A 56 4.31 -0.63 -0.47
C MET A 56 5.79 -0.75 -0.10
N TYR A 57 6.62 -1.22 -1.03
CA TYR A 57 8.07 -1.33 -0.83
C TYR A 57 8.71 0.02 -0.51
N ASP A 58 8.39 1.08 -1.25
CA ASP A 58 8.93 2.42 -0.99
C ASP A 58 8.44 2.96 0.38
N ILE A 59 7.19 2.69 0.78
CA ILE A 59 6.72 3.05 2.13
C ILE A 59 7.58 2.38 3.21
N PHE A 60 7.81 1.08 3.11
CA PHE A 60 8.54 0.35 4.15
C PHE A 60 10.04 0.62 4.17
N THR A 61 10.65 0.95 3.03
CA THR A 61 12.11 1.11 2.92
C THR A 61 12.57 2.56 2.99
N LYS A 62 11.77 3.51 2.49
CA LYS A 62 12.17 4.92 2.39
C LYS A 62 11.34 5.84 3.27
N HIS A 63 10.09 5.49 3.56
CA HIS A 63 9.15 6.33 4.29
C HIS A 63 8.61 5.67 5.57
N ARG A 64 9.35 4.73 6.13
CA ARG A 64 8.92 3.95 7.31
C ARG A 64 8.59 4.84 8.50
N ASP A 65 9.41 5.86 8.70
CA ASP A 65 9.32 6.80 9.81
C ASP A 65 8.56 8.08 9.45
N SER A 66 7.89 8.08 8.28
CA SER A 66 7.05 9.19 7.85
C SER A 66 5.85 9.35 8.79
N HIS A 67 5.67 10.57 9.28
CA HIS A 67 4.51 10.93 10.09
C HIS A 67 3.35 11.46 9.22
N ASP A 68 3.65 11.89 7.99
CA ASP A 68 2.69 12.30 6.98
C ASP A 68 3.11 11.80 5.59
N LEU A 69 2.68 10.59 5.24
CA LEU A 69 2.97 10.00 3.93
C LEU A 69 2.42 10.83 2.76
N THR A 70 1.44 11.71 2.99
CA THR A 70 0.80 12.47 1.91
C THR A 70 1.65 13.65 1.47
N THR A 71 2.50 14.16 2.36
CA THR A 71 3.53 15.15 2.06
C THR A 71 4.84 14.49 1.67
N ASP A 72 5.23 13.45 2.41
CA ASP A 72 6.56 12.86 2.30
C ASP A 72 6.68 11.97 1.05
N TYR A 73 5.55 11.42 0.59
CA TYR A 73 5.45 10.68 -0.66
C TYR A 73 4.79 11.54 -1.74
N SER A 74 5.58 12.40 -2.38
CA SER A 74 5.12 13.36 -3.40
C SER A 74 5.38 12.92 -4.84
N ARG A 75 5.75 11.66 -5.06
CA ARG A 75 6.11 11.16 -6.38
C ARG A 75 4.90 11.08 -7.31
N THR A 76 5.01 11.70 -8.48
CA THR A 76 3.99 11.67 -9.53
C THR A 76 4.41 10.89 -10.78
N LYS A 77 5.73 10.81 -11.04
CA LYS A 77 6.28 10.08 -12.18
C LYS A 77 5.99 8.58 -12.04
N PRO A 78 5.50 7.92 -13.12
CA PRO A 78 5.38 6.47 -13.17
C PRO A 78 6.67 5.76 -12.72
N PHE A 79 6.54 4.55 -12.19
CA PHE A 79 7.71 3.73 -11.92
C PHE A 79 8.37 3.31 -13.24
N SER A 80 9.70 3.25 -13.25
CA SER A 80 10.44 2.73 -14.38
C SER A 80 10.35 1.20 -14.43
N PHE A 81 10.76 0.63 -15.56
CA PHE A 81 10.83 -0.82 -15.71
C PHE A 81 11.76 -1.44 -14.66
N GLU A 82 12.90 -0.80 -14.39
CA GLU A 82 13.91 -1.24 -13.43
C GLU A 82 13.34 -1.24 -12.01
N GLU A 83 12.65 -0.17 -11.61
CA GLU A 83 12.03 -0.08 -10.28
C GLU A 83 10.97 -1.16 -10.06
N ILE A 84 10.21 -1.49 -11.10
CA ILE A 84 9.25 -2.59 -11.06
C ILE A 84 9.98 -3.94 -11.03
N ASN A 85 11.06 -4.07 -11.79
CA ASN A 85 11.84 -5.30 -11.86
C ASN A 85 12.54 -5.62 -10.52
N GLU A 86 13.06 -4.61 -9.81
CA GLU A 86 13.59 -4.77 -8.45
C GLU A 86 12.61 -5.48 -7.51
N VAL A 87 11.34 -5.05 -7.54
CA VAL A 87 10.29 -5.63 -6.71
C VAL A 87 9.93 -7.04 -7.18
N LYS A 88 9.90 -7.27 -8.50
CA LYS A 88 9.66 -8.60 -9.08
C LYS A 88 10.73 -9.60 -8.66
N GLU A 89 12.00 -9.22 -8.76
CA GLU A 89 13.14 -10.05 -8.39
C GLU A 89 13.15 -10.33 -6.90
N PHE A 90 12.90 -9.31 -6.06
CA PHE A 90 12.76 -9.49 -4.61
C PHE A 90 11.69 -10.54 -4.25
N TRP A 91 10.50 -10.44 -4.84
CA TRP A 91 9.42 -11.40 -4.57
C TRP A 91 9.70 -12.78 -5.17
N ALA A 92 10.26 -12.84 -6.38
CA ALA A 92 10.62 -14.10 -7.01
C ALA A 92 11.66 -14.86 -6.17
N ASP A 93 12.71 -14.17 -5.72
CA ASP A 93 13.73 -14.72 -4.82
C ASP A 93 13.10 -15.19 -3.51
N TYR A 94 12.27 -14.35 -2.87
CA TYR A 94 11.57 -14.73 -1.65
C TYR A 94 10.70 -15.99 -1.85
N PHE A 95 9.93 -16.08 -2.93
CA PHE A 95 9.07 -17.24 -3.14
C PHE A 95 9.86 -18.49 -3.49
N LEU A 96 10.91 -18.41 -4.30
CA LEU A 96 11.75 -19.57 -4.64
C LEU A 96 12.47 -20.08 -3.39
N THR A 97 13.13 -19.20 -2.65
CA THR A 97 13.87 -19.57 -1.43
C THR A 97 12.98 -20.10 -0.31
N ASN A 98 11.76 -19.60 -0.16
CA ASN A 98 10.83 -20.05 0.89
C ASN A 98 9.89 -21.18 0.44
N SER A 99 9.81 -21.49 -0.85
CA SER A 99 9.09 -22.69 -1.33
C SER A 99 9.94 -23.94 -1.21
N ASP A 100 11.26 -23.84 -1.30
CA ASP A 100 12.19 -24.95 -1.08
C ASP A 100 12.22 -25.44 0.38
N VAL A 101 11.93 -24.57 1.35
CA VAL A 101 11.87 -24.94 2.79
C VAL A 101 10.65 -25.81 3.11
N ASN A 102 9.57 -25.76 2.31
CA ASN A 102 8.34 -26.52 2.54
C ASN A 102 8.30 -27.90 1.85
N LEU A 103 9.36 -28.30 1.13
CA LEU A 103 9.48 -29.63 0.53
C LEU A 103 10.49 -30.54 1.27
N ALA A 104 11.18 -30.01 2.28
CA ALA A 104 12.19 -30.72 3.08
C ALA A 104 11.75 -31.05 4.53
N SER A 105 10.48 -30.83 4.87
CA SER A 105 9.86 -31.19 6.16
C SER A 105 8.72 -32.17 6.00
#